data_AF-A0A9D4FZB2-F1
#
_entry.id   AF-A0A9D4FZB2-F1
#
_cell.length_a   1.000
_cell.length_b   1.000
_cell.length_c   1.000
_cell.angle_alpha   90.00
_cell.angle_beta   90.00
_cell.angle_gamma   90.00
#
_symmetry.space_group_name_H-M   'P 1'
#
loop_
_entity.id
_entity.type
_entity.pdbx_description
1 polymer ?
#
loop_
_entity_poly.entity_id
_entity_poly.type
_entity_poly.pdbx_seq_one_letter_code
_entity_poly.pdbx_strand_id
1 'polypeptide(L)'
;MHVKRDAGRLLNDNFLNEALQLYSLALLGCELCPTMPMVVEERPKLLCNRSLVCLKLRRFKDAEEDAKMAVAVCPAFVKVNQCWL
;
A
#
# COMPACT_ATOMS: atom_id res chain seq x y z
N MET A 1 10.36 8.98 -6.34
CA MET A 1 9.20 8.11 -6.66
C MET A 1 9.55 6.96 -7.63
N HIS A 2 10.72 6.33 -7.52
CA HIS A 2 11.05 5.12 -8.30
C HIS A 2 10.43 3.86 -7.68
N VAL A 3 10.59 3.70 -6.36
CA VAL A 3 10.11 2.52 -5.61
C VAL A 3 8.62 2.20 -5.80
N LYS A 4 7.72 3.20 -5.78
CA LYS A 4 6.28 2.98 -6.04
C LYS A 4 6.01 2.48 -7.47
N ARG A 5 6.72 3.04 -8.45
CA ARG A 5 6.58 2.66 -9.86
C ARG A 5 7.08 1.23 -10.07
N ASP A 6 8.22 0.90 -9.47
CA ASP A 6 8.82 -0.42 -9.55
C ASP A 6 7.95 -1.47 -8.84
N ALA A 7 7.43 -1.15 -7.64
CA ALA A 7 6.47 -2.00 -6.92
C ALA A 7 5.17 -2.21 -7.71
N GLY A 8 4.66 -1.16 -8.36
CA GLY A 8 3.47 -1.25 -9.20
C GLY A 8 3.70 -2.12 -10.44
N ARG A 9 4.90 -2.06 -11.04
CA ARG A 9 5.29 -2.95 -12.14
C ARG A 9 5.34 -4.41 -11.68
N LEU A 10 6.00 -4.69 -10.56
CA LEU A 10 6.08 -6.05 -10.00
C LEU A 10 4.69 -6.63 -9.66
N LEU A 11 3.79 -5.81 -9.13
CA LEU A 11 2.40 -6.20 -8.90
C LEU A 11 1.67 -6.57 -10.20
N ASN A 12 1.86 -5.79 -11.27
CA ASN A 12 1.28 -6.08 -12.58
C ASN A 12 1.88 -7.35 -13.21
N ASP A 13 3.18 -7.55 -13.04
CA ASP A 13 3.93 -8.71 -13.54
C ASP A 13 3.74 -9.97 -12.64
N ASN A 14 2.89 -9.87 -11.61
CA ASN A 14 2.56 -10.93 -10.64
C ASN A 14 3.75 -11.45 -9.79
N PHE A 15 4.82 -10.65 -9.67
CA PHE A 15 5.91 -10.86 -8.72
C PHE A 15 5.50 -10.32 -7.34
N LEU A 16 4.58 -11.06 -6.70
CA LEU A 16 3.85 -10.58 -5.52
C LEU A 16 4.73 -10.44 -4.28
N ASN A 17 5.71 -11.30 -4.07
CA ASN A 17 6.58 -11.23 -2.89
C ASN A 17 7.55 -10.04 -2.98
N GLU A 18 8.09 -9.78 -4.16
CA GLU A 18 8.96 -8.66 -4.45
C GLU A 18 8.19 -7.34 -4.39
N ALA A 19 6.96 -7.30 -4.94
CA ALA A 19 6.06 -6.17 -4.78
C ALA A 19 5.77 -5.89 -3.30
N LEU A 20 5.50 -6.93 -2.51
CA LEU A 20 5.25 -6.81 -1.07
C LEU A 20 6.46 -6.22 -0.33
N GLN A 21 7.67 -6.67 -0.64
CA GLN A 21 8.90 -6.16 -0.05
C GLN A 21 9.09 -4.67 -0.36
N LEU A 22 8.93 -4.26 -1.62
CA LEU A 22 9.09 -2.85 -2.00
C LEU A 22 8.03 -1.94 -1.37
N TYR A 23 6.76 -2.38 -1.31
CA TYR A 23 5.74 -1.61 -0.60
C TYR A 23 6.02 -1.50 0.89
N SER A 24 6.52 -2.57 1.51
CA SER A 24 6.90 -2.56 2.93
C SER A 24 8.07 -1.61 3.20
N LEU A 25 9.09 -1.60 2.32
CA LEU A 25 10.20 -0.66 2.41
C LEU A 25 9.76 0.79 2.22
N ALA A 26 8.85 1.05 1.26
CA ALA A 26 8.30 2.38 1.03
C ALA A 26 7.51 2.88 2.24
N LEU A 27 6.73 2.00 2.89
CA LEU A 27 5.98 2.34 4.11
C LEU A 27 6.90 2.58 5.30
N LEU A 28 7.97 1.79 5.46
CA LEU A 28 9.00 2.06 6.47
C LEU A 28 9.63 3.45 6.28
N GLY A 29 9.92 3.82 5.02
CA GLY A 29 10.39 5.18 4.70
C GLY A 29 9.39 6.27 5.07
N CYS A 30 8.09 5.99 5.01
CA CYS A 30 7.06 6.92 5.45
C CYS A 30 7.05 7.11 6.98
N GLU A 31 7.34 6.04 7.74
CA GLU A 31 7.40 6.09 9.21
C GLU A 31 8.60 6.89 9.72
N LEU A 32 9.70 6.91 8.97
CA LEU A 32 10.89 7.70 9.30
C LEU A 32 10.67 9.22 9.09
N CYS A 33 9.76 9.60 8.18
CA CYS A 33 9.51 10.99 7.79
C CYS A 33 8.00 11.30 7.72
N PRO A 34 7.23 11.15 8.82
CA PRO A 34 5.76 11.12 8.77
C PRO A 34 5.11 12.47 8.46
N THR A 35 5.83 13.58 8.68
CA THR A 35 5.33 14.95 8.49
C THR A 35 5.67 15.54 7.12
N MET A 36 6.47 14.85 6.30
CA MET A 36 6.79 15.31 4.95
C MET A 36 5.50 15.33 4.10
N PRO A 37 5.14 16.44 3.44
CA PRO A 37 3.90 16.55 2.67
C PRO A 37 3.75 15.44 1.62
N MET A 38 4.83 15.11 0.91
CA MET A 38 4.87 14.02 -0.06
C MET A 38 4.55 12.65 0.58
N VAL A 39 5.00 12.41 1.81
CA VAL A 39 4.75 11.17 2.54
C VAL A 39 3.30 11.07 2.97
N VAL A 40 2.73 12.15 3.49
CA VAL A 40 1.33 12.21 3.93
C VAL A 40 0.37 11.87 2.77
N GLU A 41 0.65 12.39 1.57
CA GLU A 41 -0.18 12.12 0.39
C GLU A 41 0.01 10.71 -0.20
N GLU A 42 1.21 10.14 -0.11
CA GLU A 42 1.54 8.86 -0.76
C GLU A 42 1.29 7.65 0.14
N ARG A 43 1.35 7.82 1.46
CA ARG A 43 1.17 6.73 2.44
C ARG A 43 -0.14 5.96 2.26
N PRO A 44 -1.32 6.61 2.08
CA PRO A 44 -2.57 5.88 1.83
C PRO A 44 -2.50 5.03 0.55
N LYS A 45 -1.88 5.55 -0.51
CA LYS A 45 -1.75 4.85 -1.80
C LYS A 45 -0.85 3.61 -1.67
N LEU A 46 0.22 3.72 -0.90
CA LEU A 46 1.13 2.60 -0.61
C LEU A 46 0.42 1.51 0.21
N LEU A 47 -0.33 1.90 1.25
CA LEU A 47 -1.15 0.98 2.04
C LEU A 47 -2.20 0.25 1.17
N CYS A 48 -2.90 0.97 0.30
CA CYS A 48 -3.88 0.36 -0.62
C CYS A 48 -3.24 -0.70 -1.53
N ASN A 49 -2.09 -0.37 -2.13
CA ASN A 49 -1.43 -1.30 -3.04
C ASN A 49 -0.84 -2.50 -2.29
N ARG A 50 -0.32 -2.31 -1.06
CA ARG A 50 0.13 -3.41 -0.22
C ARG A 50 -1.02 -4.32 0.19
N SER A 51 -2.18 -3.75 0.54
CA SER A 51 -3.41 -4.51 0.81
C SER A 51 -3.79 -5.40 -0.38
N LEU A 52 -3.77 -4.86 -1.60
CA LEU A 52 -4.03 -5.64 -2.82
C LEU A 52 -3.02 -6.78 -3.04
N VAL A 53 -1.72 -6.54 -2.80
CA VAL A 53 -0.69 -7.59 -2.86
C VAL A 53 -0.97 -8.68 -1.82
N CYS A 54 -1.28 -8.30 -0.58
CA CYS A 54 -1.63 -9.22 0.50
C CYS A 54 -2.88 -10.05 0.17
N LEU A 55 -3.92 -9.44 -0.42
CA LEU A 55 -5.10 -10.15 -0.91
C LEU A 55 -4.73 -11.21 -1.96
N LYS A 56 -3.91 -10.85 -2.96
CA LYS A 56 -3.43 -11.78 -3.98
C LYS A 56 -2.58 -12.93 -3.39
N LEU A 57 -1.86 -12.66 -2.30
CA LEU A 57 -1.10 -13.67 -1.54
C LEU A 57 -1.95 -14.46 -0.53
N ARG A 58 -3.26 -14.23 -0.44
CA ARG A 58 -4.18 -14.82 0.56
C ARG A 58 -3.81 -14.50 2.01
N ARG A 59 -3.08 -13.40 2.24
CA ARG A 59 -2.74 -12.86 3.55
C ARG A 59 -3.84 -11.90 4.01
N PHE A 60 -5.02 -12.43 4.29
CA PHE A 60 -6.23 -11.63 4.50
C PHE A 60 -6.15 -10.68 5.70
N LYS A 61 -5.53 -11.11 6.81
CA LYS A 61 -5.37 -10.27 8.01
C LYS A 61 -4.52 -9.03 7.71
N ASP A 62 -3.42 -9.22 7.00
CA ASP A 62 -2.51 -8.11 6.66
C ASP A 62 -3.16 -7.16 5.65
N ALA A 63 -3.94 -7.71 4.70
CA ALA A 63 -4.71 -6.91 3.76
C ALA A 63 -5.78 -6.05 4.43
N GLU A 64 -6.47 -6.59 5.44
CA GLU A 64 -7.48 -5.89 6.22
C GLU A 64 -6.85 -4.75 7.03
N GLU A 65 -5.71 -5.02 7.69
CA GLU A 65 -5.00 -4.01 8.48
C GLU A 65 -4.53 -2.85 7.59
N ASP A 66 -3.93 -3.16 6.44
CA ASP A 66 -3.52 -2.15 5.46
C ASP A 66 -4.68 -1.30 4.96
N ALA A 67 -5.84 -1.92 4.71
CA ALA A 67 -7.05 -1.22 4.29
C ALA A 67 -7.56 -0.29 5.39
N LYS A 68 -7.60 -0.74 6.65
CA LYS A 68 -7.99 0.08 7.81
C LYS A 68 -7.07 1.28 7.99
N MET A 69 -5.76 1.06 7.92
CA MET A 69 -4.77 2.14 8.02
C MET A 69 -4.92 3.15 6.88
N ALA A 70 -5.19 2.71 5.65
CA ALA A 70 -5.39 3.62 4.52
C ALA A 70 -6.62 4.52 4.70
N VAL A 71 -7.74 3.96 5.17
CA VAL A 71 -8.97 4.70 5.46
C VAL A 71 -8.79 5.66 6.63
N ALA A 72 -8.05 5.27 7.67
CA ALA A 72 -7.76 6.14 8.80
C ALA A 72 -6.97 7.40 8.39
N VAL A 73 -6.05 7.27 7.43
CA VAL A 73 -5.25 8.41 6.94
C VAL A 73 -6.02 9.25 5.91
N CYS A 74 -6.84 8.62 5.06
CA CYS A 74 -7.66 9.32 4.07
C CYS A 74 -9.06 8.70 4.01
N PRO A 75 -10.01 9.20 4.83
CA PRO A 75 -11.37 8.66 4.87
C PRO A 75 -12.12 8.77 3.53
N ALA A 76 -11.71 9.69 2.67
CA ALA A 76 -12.28 9.89 1.33
C ALA A 76 -11.64 9.00 0.23
N PHE A 77 -10.72 8.10 0.58
CA PHE A 77 -10.04 7.23 -0.40
C PHE A 77 -10.94 6.07 -0.84
N VAL A 78 -11.89 6.37 -1.74
CA VAL A 78 -12.93 5.46 -2.27
C VAL A 78 -12.35 4.17 -2.88
N LYS A 79 -11.07 4.15 -3.29
CA LYS A 79 -10.43 2.98 -3.90
C LYS A 79 -10.34 1.77 -2.96
N VAL A 80 -10.28 1.97 -1.63
CA VAL A 80 -10.28 0.87 -0.66
C VAL A 80 -11.67 0.26 -0.51
N ASN A 81 -12.72 1.09 -0.49
CA ASN A 81 -14.11 0.61 -0.36
C ASN A 81 -14.54 -0.29 -1.54
N GLN A 82 -13.93 -0.14 -2.72
CA GLN A 82 -14.19 -1.00 -3.88
C GLN A 82 -13.40 -2.32 -3.90
N CYS A 83 -12.43 -2.53 -2.99
CA CYS A 83 -11.75 -3.82 -2.85
C CYS A 83 -12.51 -4.80 -1.94
N TRP A 84 -13.56 -4.35 -1.24
CA TRP A 84 -14.31 -5.11 -0.25
C TRP A 84 -15.81 -5.25 -0.56
N LEU A 85 -16.24 -4.86 -1.77
CA LEU A 85 -17.61 -5.05 -2.28
C LEU A 85 -17.59 -5.92 -3.54
#